data_AF-A0A7Y5RVD7-F1
#
_entry.id   AF-A0A7Y5RVD7-F1
#
_cell.length_a   1.000
_cell.length_b   1.000
_cell.length_c   1.000
_cell.angle_alpha   90.00
_cell.angle_beta   90.00
_cell.angle_gamma   90.00
#
_symmetry.space_group_name_H-M   'P 1'
#
loop_
_entity.id
_entity.type
_entity.pdbx_description
1 polymer ?
#
loop_
_entity_poly.entity_id
_entity_poly.type
_entity_poly.pdbx_seq_one_letter_code
_entity_poly.pdbx_strand_id
1 'polypeptide(L)'
;MPVPRSPLGRIWHGIPDVVFRVLGAGFFLAYVAFRVRYYLAHWPFLGLFYYDGGRRVPLPFVHVLVDATFLLIAIGYLVRTRPRQRASGISEVVLPFIAAFWPMMPSAFQWLDRSRWLAETESGTAGWVTAWLRPLWAEGEVGPVRFWAACGAMVFGSVLDLWGYWTLRRSLSIVAEAREMVTHGPYRWVRHPVYLGQFIAQAGVWLLLRPWHPLRACYYLIFVLMQLFRARVEERVLERHFGAPFEQWKRRTWWFP
;
A
#
# COMPACT_ATOMS: atom_id res chain seq x y z
N MET A 1 19.80 12.51 20.99
CA MET A 1 18.94 12.69 19.79
C MET A 1 19.32 14.02 19.15
N PRO A 2 19.50 14.11 17.82
CA PRO A 2 19.71 15.41 17.19
C PRO A 2 18.43 16.25 17.37
N VAL A 3 18.58 17.45 17.93
CA VAL A 3 17.48 18.39 18.17
C VAL A 3 16.91 18.85 16.82
N PRO A 4 15.58 18.79 16.59
CA PRO A 4 14.99 19.23 15.33
C PRO A 4 15.26 20.73 15.12
N ARG A 5 15.94 21.07 14.02
CA ARG A 5 16.34 22.45 13.70
C ARG A 5 15.21 23.31 13.13
N SER A 6 14.12 22.71 12.65
CA SER A 6 12.98 23.43 12.06
C SER A 6 11.79 23.56 13.03
N PRO A 7 11.00 24.65 12.95
CA PRO A 7 9.78 24.82 13.75
C PRO A 7 8.79 23.65 13.59
N LEU A 8 8.59 23.18 12.36
CA LEU A 8 7.73 22.03 12.05
C LEU A 8 8.25 20.73 12.69
N GLY A 9 9.56 20.52 12.72
CA GLY A 9 10.16 19.37 13.40
C GLY A 9 9.89 19.36 14.89
N ARG A 10 9.96 20.52 15.56
CA ARG A 10 9.62 20.63 17.00
C ARG A 10 8.17 20.26 17.28
N ILE A 11 7.23 20.74 16.45
CA ILE A 11 5.80 20.38 16.56
C ILE A 11 5.64 18.86 16.38
N TRP A 12 6.21 18.29 15.31
CA TRP A 12 6.13 16.86 15.03
C TRP A 12 6.64 15.97 16.18
N HIS A 13 7.79 16.33 16.76
CA HIS A 13 8.35 15.61 17.90
C HIS A 13 7.56 15.81 19.19
N GLY A 14 6.87 16.94 19.36
CA GLY A 14 6.01 17.23 20.51
C GLY A 14 4.67 16.48 20.52
N ILE A 15 4.20 15.98 19.38
CA ILE A 15 2.92 15.27 19.29
C ILE A 15 3.01 13.92 20.03
N PRO A 16 2.12 13.64 21.02
CA PRO A 16 2.08 12.36 21.72
C PRO A 16 1.85 11.17 20.76
N ASP A 17 2.52 10.03 21.01
CA ASP A 17 2.36 8.83 20.15
C ASP A 17 0.90 8.32 20.08
N VAL A 18 0.09 8.58 21.12
CA VAL A 18 -1.34 8.23 21.14
C VAL A 18 -2.13 8.90 20.03
N VAL A 19 -1.77 10.13 19.63
CA VAL A 19 -2.46 10.85 18.54
C VAL A 19 -2.28 10.09 17.23
N PHE A 20 -1.05 9.69 16.92
CA PHE A 20 -0.75 8.89 15.73
C PHE A 20 -1.41 7.50 15.77
N ARG A 21 -1.56 6.90 16.95
CA ARG A 21 -2.28 5.63 17.13
C ARG A 21 -3.75 5.76 16.82
N VAL A 22 -4.41 6.78 17.38
CA VAL A 22 -5.84 7.04 17.17
C VAL A 22 -6.12 7.40 15.71
N LEU A 23 -5.34 8.31 15.12
CA LEU A 23 -5.51 8.70 13.72
C LEU A 23 -5.28 7.53 12.77
N GLY A 24 -4.19 6.77 12.96
CA GLY A 24 -3.88 5.61 12.12
C GLY A 24 -4.93 4.50 12.24
N ALA A 25 -5.22 4.06 13.46
CA ALA A 25 -6.24 3.02 13.68
C ALA A 25 -7.62 3.47 13.21
N GLY A 26 -8.02 4.70 13.52
CA GLY A 26 -9.30 5.28 13.10
C GLY A 26 -9.46 5.31 11.59
N PHE A 27 -8.43 5.71 10.85
CA PHE A 27 -8.45 5.72 9.38
C PHE A 27 -8.73 4.32 8.79
N PHE A 28 -7.94 3.31 9.19
CA PHE A 28 -8.09 1.96 8.65
C PHE A 28 -9.36 1.26 9.14
N LEU A 29 -9.78 1.48 10.39
CA LEU A 29 -11.06 0.95 10.90
C LEU A 29 -12.25 1.58 10.17
N ALA A 30 -12.22 2.88 9.91
CA ALA A 30 -13.27 3.55 9.14
C ALA A 30 -13.35 2.99 7.71
N TYR A 31 -12.21 2.75 7.07
CA TYR A 31 -12.16 2.09 5.76
C TYR A 31 -12.79 0.70 5.79
N VAL A 32 -12.37 -0.16 6.72
CA VAL A 32 -12.92 -1.52 6.87
C VAL A 32 -14.41 -1.48 7.18
N ALA A 33 -14.87 -0.59 8.07
CA ALA A 33 -16.29 -0.44 8.39
C ALA A 33 -17.13 0.00 7.18
N PHE A 34 -16.62 0.91 6.36
CA PHE A 34 -17.23 1.30 5.09
C PHE A 34 -17.35 0.09 4.13
N ARG A 35 -16.31 -0.74 4.05
CA ARG A 35 -16.26 -1.93 3.19
C ARG A 35 -17.17 -3.06 3.67
N VAL A 36 -17.35 -3.24 4.98
CA VAL A 36 -18.29 -4.24 5.53
C VAL A 36 -19.72 -4.00 5.02
N ARG A 37 -20.15 -2.74 4.94
CA ARG A 37 -21.47 -2.41 4.35
C ARG A 37 -21.55 -2.83 2.89
N TYR A 38 -20.47 -2.65 2.13
CA TYR A 38 -20.38 -3.09 0.76
C TYR A 38 -20.45 -4.63 0.65
N TYR A 39 -19.74 -5.35 1.53
CA TYR A 39 -19.82 -6.82 1.60
C TYR A 39 -21.24 -7.29 1.85
N LEU A 40 -21.92 -6.77 2.86
CA LEU A 40 -23.29 -7.19 3.18
C LEU A 40 -24.27 -6.98 2.02
N ALA A 41 -24.05 -5.97 1.19
CA ALA A 41 -24.91 -5.65 0.06
C ALA A 41 -24.55 -6.40 -1.25
N HIS A 42 -23.29 -6.81 -1.44
CA HIS A 42 -22.79 -7.32 -2.74
C HIS A 42 -22.15 -8.70 -2.65
N TRP A 43 -22.08 -9.32 -1.46
CA TRP A 43 -21.48 -10.64 -1.29
C TRP A 43 -22.19 -11.72 -2.13
N PRO A 44 -21.46 -12.64 -2.78
CA PRO A 44 -19.99 -12.76 -2.89
C PRO A 44 -19.34 -11.97 -4.04
N PHE A 45 -20.09 -11.15 -4.78
CA PHE A 45 -19.65 -10.50 -6.02
C PHE A 45 -18.88 -9.19 -5.76
N LEU A 46 -17.59 -9.31 -5.41
CA LEU A 46 -16.72 -8.18 -5.05
C LEU A 46 -15.77 -7.87 -6.21
N GLY A 47 -15.88 -6.68 -6.79
CA GLY A 47 -15.45 -6.40 -8.17
C GLY A 47 -13.95 -6.45 -8.48
N LEU A 48 -13.59 -7.40 -9.34
CA LEU A 48 -12.44 -7.45 -10.26
C LEU A 48 -12.85 -8.53 -11.26
N PHE A 49 -12.96 -8.21 -12.55
CA PHE A 49 -13.70 -9.06 -13.50
C PHE A 49 -12.82 -9.65 -14.59
N TYR A 50 -12.98 -10.95 -14.85
CA TYR A 50 -12.54 -11.57 -16.10
C TYR A 50 -13.68 -11.56 -17.10
N TYR A 51 -13.36 -11.33 -18.38
CA TYR A 51 -14.32 -11.40 -19.47
C TYR A 51 -14.17 -12.77 -20.16
N ASP A 52 -15.11 -13.67 -19.90
CA ASP A 52 -15.24 -14.94 -20.61
C ASP A 52 -16.39 -14.84 -21.61
N GLY A 53 -16.09 -14.76 -22.91
CA GLY A 53 -17.11 -14.61 -23.95
C GLY A 53 -18.08 -13.44 -23.70
N GLY A 54 -17.57 -12.30 -23.20
CA GLY A 54 -18.36 -11.12 -22.86
C GLY A 54 -18.99 -11.11 -21.45
N ARG A 55 -18.87 -12.17 -20.64
CA ARG A 55 -19.39 -12.23 -19.27
C ARG A 55 -18.35 -11.81 -18.24
N ARG A 56 -18.73 -10.93 -17.31
CA ARG A 56 -17.91 -10.48 -16.17
C ARG A 56 -18.00 -11.48 -15.02
N VAL A 57 -16.90 -12.18 -14.70
CA VAL A 57 -16.80 -13.08 -13.54
C VAL A 57 -16.07 -12.39 -12.39
N PRO A 58 -16.66 -12.22 -11.19
CA PRO A 58 -16.04 -11.51 -10.08
C PRO A 58 -15.01 -12.34 -9.32
N LEU A 59 -14.10 -11.63 -8.64
CA LEU A 59 -13.04 -12.18 -7.81
C LEU A 59 -13.31 -11.89 -6.32
N PRO A 60 -13.95 -12.81 -5.57
CA PRO A 60 -14.37 -12.54 -4.20
C PRO A 60 -13.20 -12.32 -3.23
N PHE A 61 -12.08 -13.03 -3.40
CA PHE A 61 -11.06 -13.18 -2.35
C PHE A 61 -10.01 -12.04 -2.29
N VAL A 62 -9.73 -11.36 -3.40
CA VAL A 62 -8.70 -10.29 -3.43
C VAL A 62 -9.05 -9.17 -2.46
N HIS A 63 -10.32 -8.74 -2.50
CA HIS A 63 -10.84 -7.68 -1.64
C HIS A 63 -10.77 -8.04 -0.17
N VAL A 64 -11.07 -9.30 0.15
CA VAL A 64 -10.98 -9.82 1.52
C VAL A 64 -9.54 -9.78 2.03
N LEU A 65 -8.56 -10.14 1.20
CA LEU A 65 -7.15 -10.09 1.59
C LEU A 65 -6.66 -8.65 1.81
N VAL A 66 -7.05 -7.71 0.94
CA VAL A 66 -6.71 -6.28 1.10
C VAL A 66 -7.33 -5.71 2.37
N ASP A 67 -8.60 -6.01 2.63
CA ASP A 67 -9.30 -5.51 3.82
C ASP A 67 -8.76 -6.16 5.10
N ALA A 68 -8.34 -7.42 5.04
CA ALA A 68 -7.60 -8.08 6.12
C ALA A 68 -6.27 -7.38 6.41
N THR A 69 -5.53 -6.94 5.37
CA THR A 69 -4.31 -6.16 5.53
C THR A 69 -4.60 -4.84 6.24
N PHE A 70 -5.63 -4.10 5.83
CA PHE A 70 -5.99 -2.84 6.50
C PHE A 70 -6.45 -3.05 7.94
N LEU A 71 -7.22 -4.10 8.22
CA LEU A 71 -7.59 -4.46 9.58
C LEU A 71 -6.35 -4.77 10.43
N LEU A 72 -5.38 -5.48 9.87
CA LEU A 72 -4.14 -5.83 10.56
C LEU A 72 -3.25 -4.61 10.82
N ILE A 73 -3.19 -3.68 9.86
CA ILE A 73 -2.54 -2.38 10.05
C ILE A 73 -3.22 -1.61 11.18
N ALA A 74 -4.56 -1.57 11.19
CA ALA A 74 -5.34 -0.92 12.25
C ALA A 74 -5.02 -1.51 13.63
N ILE A 75 -5.04 -2.85 13.75
CA ILE A 75 -4.65 -3.56 14.97
C ILE A 75 -3.21 -3.21 15.35
N GLY A 76 -2.29 -3.16 14.37
CA GLY A 76 -0.91 -2.71 14.56
C GLY A 76 -0.84 -1.34 15.23
N TYR A 77 -1.58 -0.35 14.75
CA TYR A 77 -1.67 0.97 15.38
C TYR A 77 -2.24 0.92 16.81
N LEU A 78 -3.19 0.02 17.08
CA LEU A 78 -3.74 -0.18 18.41
C LEU A 78 -2.78 -0.88 19.37
N VAL A 79 -1.82 -1.67 18.91
CA VAL A 79 -0.92 -2.47 19.79
C VAL A 79 0.56 -2.08 19.70
N ARG A 80 0.93 -1.12 18.85
CA ARG A 80 2.34 -0.76 18.60
C ARG A 80 3.06 -0.20 19.82
N THR A 81 4.34 -0.53 19.93
CA THR A 81 5.24 -0.03 20.98
C THR A 81 5.84 1.30 20.57
N ARG A 82 6.07 2.22 21.52
CA ARG A 82 6.54 3.59 21.23
C ARG A 82 7.81 3.60 20.36
N PRO A 83 7.94 4.55 19.41
CA PRO A 83 9.13 4.64 18.57
C PRO A 83 10.35 4.98 19.42
N ARG A 84 11.44 4.22 19.23
CA ARG A 84 12.75 4.49 19.83
C ARG A 84 13.48 5.59 19.07
N GLN A 85 13.24 5.68 17.76
CA GLN A 85 13.64 6.79 16.90
C GLN A 85 12.47 7.21 16.02
N ARG A 86 12.09 8.49 16.12
CA ARG A 86 11.02 9.08 15.29
C ARG A 86 11.54 9.53 13.93
N ALA A 87 10.64 9.50 12.95
CA ALA A 87 10.86 10.11 11.65
C ALA A 87 11.01 11.63 11.82
N SER A 88 11.95 12.21 11.08
CA SER A 88 12.31 13.63 11.17
C SER A 88 12.48 14.30 9.80
N GLY A 89 12.76 13.52 8.75
CA GLY A 89 12.91 14.02 7.38
C GLY A 89 11.60 13.96 6.56
N ILE A 90 11.49 14.82 5.54
CA ILE A 90 10.39 14.78 4.55
C ILE A 90 10.31 13.40 3.90
N SER A 91 11.44 12.79 3.55
CA SER A 91 11.50 11.44 2.98
C SER A 91 11.14 10.33 3.97
N GLU A 92 11.19 10.60 5.28
CA GLU A 92 10.81 9.64 6.34
C GLU A 92 9.32 9.71 6.66
N VAL A 93 8.66 10.84 6.36
CA VAL A 93 7.24 11.09 6.68
C VAL A 93 6.38 11.11 5.41
N VAL A 94 6.63 12.04 4.49
CA VAL A 94 5.74 12.34 3.36
C VAL A 94 5.80 11.23 2.31
N LEU A 95 7.01 10.80 1.94
CA LEU A 95 7.18 9.78 0.91
C LEU A 95 6.44 8.47 1.24
N PRO A 96 6.54 7.89 2.44
CA PRO A 96 5.79 6.68 2.77
C PRO A 96 4.28 6.83 2.63
N PHE A 97 3.72 8.00 2.94
CA PHE A 97 2.31 8.27 2.71
C PHE A 97 1.96 8.29 1.22
N ILE A 98 2.73 9.04 0.41
CA ILE A 98 2.48 9.08 -1.04
C ILE A 98 2.61 7.66 -1.62
N ALA A 99 3.64 6.91 -1.24
CA ALA A 99 3.87 5.55 -1.75
C ALA A 99 2.76 4.58 -1.33
N ALA A 100 2.28 4.66 -0.08
CA ALA A 100 1.20 3.81 0.42
C ALA A 100 -0.14 4.08 -0.27
N PHE A 101 -0.42 5.35 -0.59
CA PHE A 101 -1.67 5.74 -1.25
C PHE A 101 -1.58 5.76 -2.77
N TRP A 102 -0.38 5.63 -3.35
CA TRP A 102 -0.18 5.65 -4.80
C TRP A 102 -1.12 4.66 -5.50
N PRO A 103 -1.14 3.36 -5.17
CA PRO A 103 -2.05 2.40 -5.81
C PRO A 103 -3.54 2.78 -5.81
N MET A 104 -3.98 3.60 -4.85
CA MET A 104 -5.37 4.02 -4.68
C MET A 104 -5.72 5.27 -5.49
N MET A 105 -4.72 6.02 -5.98
CA MET A 105 -4.94 7.26 -6.71
C MET A 105 -5.85 7.12 -7.94
N PRO A 106 -5.73 6.10 -8.82
CA PRO A 106 -6.59 5.99 -9.98
C PRO A 106 -8.06 5.85 -9.60
N SER A 107 -8.35 5.05 -8.57
CA SER A 107 -9.71 4.88 -8.04
C SER A 107 -10.22 6.15 -7.33
N ALA A 108 -9.35 6.87 -6.62
CA ALA A 108 -9.72 8.15 -6.00
C ALA A 108 -10.09 9.20 -7.07
N PHE A 109 -9.33 9.28 -8.16
CA PHE A 109 -9.65 10.18 -9.28
C PHE A 109 -10.97 9.80 -9.96
N GLN A 110 -11.23 8.51 -10.18
CA GLN A 110 -12.52 8.05 -10.71
C GLN A 110 -13.72 8.38 -9.80
N TRP A 111 -13.54 8.25 -8.48
CA TRP A 111 -14.60 8.58 -7.53
C TRP A 111 -14.87 10.08 -7.50
N LEU A 112 -13.82 10.91 -7.43
CA LEU A 112 -13.92 12.36 -7.53
C LEU A 112 -14.60 12.78 -8.82
N ASP A 113 -14.23 12.17 -9.95
CA ASP A 113 -14.86 12.42 -11.24
C ASP A 113 -16.34 12.03 -11.26
N ARG A 114 -16.72 10.84 -10.76
CA ARG A 114 -18.14 10.44 -10.68
C ARG A 114 -18.96 11.42 -9.83
N SER A 115 -18.39 11.94 -8.75
CA SER A 115 -19.04 12.96 -7.92
C SER A 115 -19.14 14.32 -8.61
N ARG A 116 -18.18 14.64 -9.49
CA ARG A 116 -18.18 15.86 -10.32
C ARG A 116 -19.06 15.75 -11.55
N TRP A 117 -19.22 14.57 -12.14
CA TRP A 117 -20.14 14.31 -13.26
C TRP A 117 -21.60 14.54 -12.86
N LEU A 118 -21.95 14.28 -11.59
CA LEU A 118 -23.25 14.68 -11.02
C LEU A 118 -23.38 16.20 -10.79
N ALA A 119 -22.28 16.94 -10.80
CA ALA A 119 -22.21 18.39 -10.52
C ALA A 119 -21.89 19.27 -11.74
N GLU A 120 -21.33 18.73 -12.82
CA GLU A 120 -20.73 19.47 -13.95
C GLU A 120 -21.34 19.12 -15.32
N THR A 121 -22.63 18.78 -15.37
CA THR A 121 -23.40 18.68 -16.62
C THR A 121 -23.41 19.99 -17.45
N GLU A 122 -22.74 21.07 -17.01
CA GLU A 122 -22.80 22.40 -17.63
C GLU A 122 -21.46 23.02 -18.12
N SER A 123 -20.26 22.52 -17.77
CA SER A 123 -19.01 23.32 -17.97
C SER A 123 -17.84 22.70 -18.76
N GLY A 124 -18.00 21.49 -19.33
CA GLY A 124 -17.14 20.96 -20.41
C GLY A 124 -15.64 20.73 -20.11
N THR A 125 -15.12 21.09 -18.94
CA THR A 125 -13.68 21.11 -18.63
C THR A 125 -13.20 19.90 -17.82
N ALA A 126 -14.09 19.10 -17.24
CA ALA A 126 -13.74 17.91 -16.47
C ALA A 126 -13.32 16.69 -17.32
N GLY A 127 -13.47 16.74 -18.64
CA GLY A 127 -13.28 15.58 -19.53
C GLY A 127 -11.82 15.23 -19.87
N TRP A 128 -10.87 16.16 -19.75
CA TRP A 128 -9.50 15.88 -20.23
C TRP A 128 -8.70 15.03 -19.25
N VAL A 129 -8.65 15.37 -17.95
CA VAL A 129 -7.88 14.59 -16.95
C VAL A 129 -8.33 13.14 -16.94
N THR A 130 -9.64 12.92 -17.00
CA THR A 130 -10.26 11.60 -17.00
C THR A 130 -10.01 10.87 -18.31
N ALA A 131 -10.06 11.55 -19.45
CA ALA A 131 -9.65 10.98 -20.74
C ALA A 131 -8.15 10.59 -20.78
N TRP A 132 -7.27 11.43 -20.22
CA TRP A 132 -5.82 11.19 -20.15
C TRP A 132 -5.46 10.03 -19.23
N LEU A 133 -6.18 9.89 -18.13
CA LEU A 133 -5.95 8.81 -17.17
C LEU A 133 -6.77 7.55 -17.49
N ARG A 134 -7.78 7.61 -18.37
CA ARG A 134 -8.59 6.48 -18.85
C ARG A 134 -7.78 5.23 -19.18
N PRO A 135 -6.61 5.34 -19.84
CA PRO A 135 -5.81 4.16 -20.12
C PRO A 135 -5.38 3.43 -18.85
N LEU A 136 -5.21 4.06 -17.69
CA LEU A 136 -4.76 3.39 -16.46
C LEU A 136 -5.75 2.36 -15.92
N TRP A 137 -7.03 2.41 -16.31
CA TRP A 137 -8.08 1.55 -15.79
C TRP A 137 -9.00 0.96 -16.86
N ALA A 138 -8.64 1.11 -18.14
CA ALA A 138 -9.37 0.41 -19.18
C ALA A 138 -9.34 -1.10 -18.90
N GLU A 139 -10.53 -1.68 -18.86
CA GLU A 139 -10.75 -3.12 -18.77
C GLU A 139 -10.92 -3.66 -20.19
N GLY A 140 -10.60 -4.94 -20.36
CA GLY A 140 -10.81 -5.63 -21.63
C GLY A 140 -10.64 -7.13 -21.44
N GLU A 141 -10.83 -7.87 -22.54
CA GLU A 141 -10.74 -9.32 -22.50
C GLU A 141 -9.30 -9.78 -22.18
N VAL A 142 -9.22 -10.73 -21.25
CA VAL A 142 -7.98 -11.37 -20.84
C VAL A 142 -8.11 -12.84 -21.22
N GLY A 143 -7.03 -13.52 -21.59
CA GLY A 143 -7.06 -14.97 -21.80
C GLY A 143 -6.93 -15.72 -20.46
N PRO A 144 -7.33 -17.00 -20.38
CA PRO A 144 -7.41 -17.73 -19.12
C PRO A 144 -6.06 -17.88 -18.43
N VAL A 145 -4.98 -18.11 -19.19
CA VAL A 145 -3.61 -18.22 -18.63
C VAL A 145 -3.19 -16.94 -17.91
N ARG A 146 -3.38 -15.79 -18.58
CA ARG A 146 -3.00 -14.49 -18.01
C ARG A 146 -3.86 -14.13 -16.80
N PHE A 147 -5.14 -14.50 -16.83
CA PHE A 147 -6.05 -14.32 -15.70
C PHE A 147 -5.60 -15.11 -14.47
N TRP A 148 -5.32 -16.40 -14.62
CA TRP A 148 -4.87 -17.23 -13.50
C TRP A 148 -3.50 -16.82 -12.98
N ALA A 149 -2.59 -16.42 -13.87
CA ALA A 149 -1.29 -15.86 -13.48
C ALA A 149 -1.46 -14.56 -12.65
N ALA A 150 -2.36 -13.67 -13.09
CA ALA A 150 -2.67 -12.45 -12.36
C ALA A 150 -3.29 -12.75 -10.99
N CYS A 151 -4.28 -13.64 -10.91
CA CYS A 151 -4.90 -14.05 -9.66
C CYS A 151 -3.88 -14.66 -8.70
N GLY A 152 -3.03 -15.55 -9.20
CA GLY A 152 -1.95 -16.16 -8.42
C GLY A 152 -0.98 -15.11 -7.87
N ALA A 153 -0.57 -14.14 -8.69
CA ALA A 153 0.29 -13.04 -8.26
C ALA A 153 -0.37 -12.17 -7.18
N MET A 154 -1.66 -11.85 -7.34
CA MET A 154 -2.44 -11.07 -6.36
C MET A 154 -2.57 -11.79 -5.02
N VAL A 155 -2.98 -13.06 -5.04
CA VAL A 155 -3.11 -13.87 -3.82
C VAL A 155 -1.76 -14.04 -3.14
N PHE A 156 -0.74 -14.46 -3.88
CA PHE A 156 0.58 -14.70 -3.32
C PHE A 156 1.19 -13.43 -2.73
N GLY A 157 1.10 -12.31 -3.46
CA GLY A 157 1.58 -11.02 -3.00
C GLY A 157 0.86 -10.55 -1.73
N SER A 158 -0.47 -10.62 -1.70
CA SER A 158 -1.26 -10.24 -0.53
C SER A 158 -1.04 -11.15 0.68
N VAL A 159 -0.84 -12.44 0.48
CA VAL A 159 -0.52 -13.38 1.58
C VAL A 159 0.86 -13.07 2.17
N LEU A 160 1.86 -12.79 1.33
CA LEU A 160 3.18 -12.37 1.79
C LEU A 160 3.13 -11.04 2.55
N ASP A 161 2.31 -10.10 2.07
CA ASP A 161 2.07 -8.81 2.71
C ASP A 161 1.42 -8.97 4.10
N LEU A 162 0.34 -9.76 4.17
CA LEU A 162 -0.34 -10.12 5.43
C LEU A 162 0.63 -10.77 6.42
N TRP A 163 1.45 -11.71 5.97
CA TRP A 163 2.44 -12.37 6.83
C TRP A 163 3.47 -11.37 7.35
N GLY A 164 3.92 -10.44 6.50
CA GLY A 164 4.82 -9.36 6.87
C GLY A 164 4.21 -8.46 7.95
N TYR A 165 3.01 -7.93 7.72
CA TYR A 165 2.31 -7.09 8.68
C TYR A 165 1.98 -7.82 9.99
N TRP A 166 1.63 -9.10 9.93
CA TRP A 166 1.35 -9.93 11.10
C TRP A 166 2.60 -10.09 11.96
N THR A 167 3.74 -10.29 11.31
CA THR A 167 5.04 -10.44 11.99
C THR A 167 5.53 -9.11 12.55
N LEU A 168 5.31 -7.99 11.85
CA LEU A 168 5.65 -6.66 12.35
C LEU A 168 4.79 -6.29 13.56
N ARG A 169 3.47 -6.36 13.43
CA ARG A 169 2.42 -6.04 14.41
C ARG A 169 2.76 -4.87 15.36
N ARG A 170 3.53 -5.14 16.42
CA ARG A 170 3.93 -4.15 17.43
C ARG A 170 4.98 -3.14 16.94
N SER A 171 5.77 -3.51 15.95
CA SER A 171 6.79 -2.67 15.31
C SER A 171 6.27 -1.94 14.06
N LEU A 172 4.99 -2.05 13.75
CA LEU A 172 4.39 -1.46 12.56
C LEU A 172 4.46 0.07 12.58
N SER A 173 4.89 0.64 11.46
CA SER A 173 4.85 2.07 11.20
C SER A 173 4.69 2.33 9.71
N ILE A 174 3.84 3.30 9.34
CA ILE A 174 3.77 3.77 7.96
C ILE A 174 4.98 4.64 7.63
N VAL A 175 5.35 5.52 8.56
CA VAL A 175 6.52 6.40 8.45
C VAL A 175 7.79 5.64 8.85
N ALA A 176 8.95 6.08 8.35
CA ALA A 176 10.22 5.44 8.63
C ALA A 176 10.68 5.72 10.08
N GLU A 177 10.35 4.82 11.00
CA GLU A 177 10.66 4.89 12.43
C GLU A 177 11.34 3.61 12.91
N ALA A 178 12.28 3.73 13.84
CA ALA A 178 12.82 2.57 14.54
C ALA A 178 11.98 2.29 15.79
N ARG A 179 11.31 1.13 15.81
CA ARG A 179 10.63 0.56 16.98
C ARG A 179 11.42 -0.63 17.50
N GLU A 180 10.95 -1.86 17.29
CA GLU A 180 11.68 -3.08 17.61
C GLU A 180 12.14 -3.77 16.32
N MET A 181 13.34 -4.34 16.35
CA MET A 181 13.91 -5.03 15.21
C MET A 181 13.27 -6.43 15.08
N VAL A 182 12.54 -6.65 13.99
CA VAL A 182 11.87 -7.92 13.70
C VAL A 182 12.72 -8.71 12.71
N THR A 183 13.10 -9.94 13.07
CA THR A 183 14.02 -10.79 12.29
C THR A 183 13.51 -12.21 12.04
N HIS A 184 12.29 -12.51 12.47
CA HIS A 184 11.63 -13.81 12.31
C HIS A 184 10.48 -13.72 11.29
N GLY A 185 9.74 -14.82 11.08
CA GLY A 185 8.70 -14.86 10.05
C GLY A 185 9.30 -14.65 8.65
N PRO A 186 8.67 -13.85 7.77
CA PRO A 186 9.20 -13.63 6.42
C PRO A 186 10.48 -12.79 6.42
N TYR A 187 10.73 -12.02 7.50
CA TYR A 187 11.92 -11.19 7.70
C TYR A 187 13.21 -11.99 7.94
N ARG A 188 13.12 -13.32 8.09
CA ARG A 188 14.32 -14.18 8.14
C ARG A 188 14.93 -14.44 6.77
N TRP A 189 14.18 -14.23 5.69
CA TRP A 189 14.64 -14.46 4.32
C TRP A 189 14.72 -13.18 3.50
N VAL A 190 13.72 -12.31 3.59
CA VAL A 190 13.63 -11.07 2.80
C VAL A 190 13.62 -9.88 3.75
N ARG A 191 14.37 -8.83 3.45
CA ARG A 191 14.44 -7.65 4.33
C ARG A 191 13.13 -6.85 4.34
N HIS A 192 12.42 -6.82 3.22
CA HIS A 192 11.16 -6.07 3.03
C HIS A 192 10.04 -6.92 2.41
N PRO A 193 9.57 -7.98 3.09
CA PRO A 193 8.58 -8.91 2.54
C PRO A 193 7.24 -8.23 2.23
N VAL A 194 6.83 -7.23 3.02
CA VAL A 194 5.65 -6.38 2.76
C VAL A 194 5.76 -5.71 1.38
N TYR A 195 6.88 -5.05 1.07
CA TYR A 195 7.06 -4.38 -0.22
C TYR A 195 7.15 -5.36 -1.38
N LEU A 196 7.82 -6.50 -1.18
CA LEU A 196 7.84 -7.55 -2.18
C LEU A 196 6.43 -8.08 -2.47
N GLY A 197 5.64 -8.34 -1.43
CA GLY A 197 4.25 -8.76 -1.56
C GLY A 197 3.41 -7.73 -2.32
N GLN A 198 3.57 -6.45 -2.00
CA GLN A 198 2.90 -5.35 -2.68
C GLN A 198 3.30 -5.24 -4.15
N PHE A 199 4.58 -5.43 -4.51
CA PHE A 199 5.01 -5.47 -5.92
C PHE A 199 4.34 -6.58 -6.70
N ILE A 200 4.34 -7.79 -6.15
CA ILE A 200 3.75 -8.97 -6.81
C ILE A 200 2.23 -8.79 -6.95
N ALA A 201 1.56 -8.33 -5.88
CA ALA A 201 0.12 -8.13 -5.92
C ALA A 201 -0.27 -7.05 -6.92
N GLN A 202 0.44 -5.92 -6.92
CA GLN A 202 0.19 -4.83 -7.85
C GLN A 202 0.46 -5.24 -9.30
N ALA A 203 1.53 -6.00 -9.57
CA ALA A 203 1.81 -6.55 -10.89
C ALA A 203 0.65 -7.42 -11.39
N GLY A 204 0.04 -8.24 -10.51
CA GLY A 204 -1.16 -9.00 -10.84
C GLY A 204 -2.34 -8.13 -11.27
N VAL A 205 -2.59 -7.00 -10.59
CA VAL A 205 -3.62 -6.03 -11.01
C VAL A 205 -3.35 -5.52 -12.43
N TRP A 206 -2.11 -5.13 -12.73
CA TRP A 206 -1.74 -4.63 -14.06
C TRP A 206 -1.87 -5.70 -15.16
N LEU A 207 -1.66 -6.97 -14.81
CA LEU A 207 -1.91 -8.08 -15.72
C LEU A 207 -3.40 -8.22 -16.07
N LEU A 208 -4.35 -7.78 -15.25
CA LEU A 208 -5.78 -7.87 -15.60
C LEU A 208 -6.26 -6.72 -16.48
N LEU A 209 -5.58 -5.57 -16.47
CA LEU A 209 -6.03 -4.41 -17.21
C LEU A 209 -5.67 -4.51 -18.71
N ARG A 210 -6.55 -4.05 -19.61
CA ARG A 210 -6.39 -4.11 -21.08
C ARG A 210 -6.97 -2.88 -21.82
N PRO A 211 -6.47 -2.53 -23.01
CA PRO A 211 -5.24 -3.03 -23.66
C PRO A 211 -3.97 -2.57 -22.92
N TRP A 212 -2.81 -3.13 -23.27
CA TRP A 212 -1.53 -2.62 -22.71
C TRP A 212 -1.34 -1.14 -23.08
N HIS A 213 -0.83 -0.35 -22.14
CA HIS A 213 -0.59 1.07 -22.37
C HIS A 213 0.70 1.53 -21.64
N PRO A 214 1.59 2.31 -22.28
CA PRO A 214 2.85 2.76 -21.67
C PRO A 214 2.65 3.51 -20.35
N LEU A 215 1.58 4.31 -20.22
CA LEU A 215 1.28 5.01 -18.97
C LEU A 215 1.11 4.06 -17.77
N ARG A 216 0.61 2.84 -17.97
CA ARG A 216 0.49 1.84 -16.89
C ARG A 216 1.84 1.34 -16.44
N ALA A 217 2.72 1.07 -17.41
CA ALA A 217 4.09 0.64 -17.12
C ALA A 217 4.84 1.75 -16.36
N CYS A 218 4.73 3.01 -16.80
CA CYS A 218 5.29 4.15 -16.08
C CYS A 218 4.71 4.28 -14.66
N TYR A 219 3.39 4.13 -14.52
CA TYR A 219 2.72 4.25 -13.23
C TYR A 219 3.15 3.17 -12.23
N TYR A 220 3.27 1.92 -12.69
CA TYR A 220 3.80 0.82 -11.89
C TYR A 220 5.30 1.01 -11.59
N LEU A 221 6.08 1.50 -12.56
CA LEU A 221 7.50 1.77 -12.34
C LEU A 221 7.71 2.85 -11.27
N ILE A 222 6.92 3.93 -11.29
CA ILE A 222 6.95 4.97 -10.26
C ILE A 222 6.65 4.36 -8.88
N PHE A 223 5.63 3.50 -8.78
CA PHE A 223 5.34 2.77 -7.54
C PHE A 223 6.54 1.96 -7.04
N VAL A 224 7.16 1.16 -7.93
CA VAL A 224 8.33 0.34 -7.59
C VAL A 224 9.49 1.22 -7.11
N LEU A 225 9.80 2.29 -7.83
CA LEU A 225 10.88 3.22 -7.47
C LEU A 225 10.63 3.90 -6.12
N MET A 226 9.40 4.34 -5.86
CA MET A 226 9.02 4.95 -4.59
C MET A 226 9.19 3.98 -3.42
N GLN A 227 8.75 2.73 -3.58
CA GLN A 227 8.86 1.70 -2.55
C GLN A 227 10.31 1.24 -2.34
N LEU A 228 11.13 1.15 -3.41
CA LEU A 228 12.57 0.89 -3.30
C LEU A 228 13.30 2.02 -2.58
N PHE A 229 12.92 3.26 -2.85
CA PHE A 229 13.48 4.41 -2.16
C PHE A 229 13.05 4.44 -0.68
N ARG A 230 11.76 4.16 -0.40
CA ARG A 230 11.23 4.02 0.95
C ARG A 230 11.93 2.91 1.74
N ALA A 231 12.14 1.74 1.14
CA ALA A 231 12.88 0.63 1.73
C ALA A 231 14.30 1.05 2.16
N ARG A 232 15.00 1.83 1.32
CA ARG A 232 16.33 2.39 1.63
C ARG A 232 16.29 3.46 2.72
N VAL A 233 15.23 4.27 2.79
CA VAL A 233 15.04 5.22 3.91
C VAL A 233 14.86 4.45 5.22
N GLU A 234 14.05 3.41 5.23
CA GLU A 234 13.81 2.57 6.40
C GLU A 234 15.07 1.84 6.86
N GLU A 235 15.84 1.24 5.94
CA GLU A 235 17.14 0.65 6.29
C GLU A 235 18.06 1.68 6.95
N ARG A 236 18.18 2.89 6.39
CA ARG A 236 19.04 3.94 6.98
C ARG A 236 18.60 4.34 8.39
N VAL A 237 17.28 4.39 8.65
CA VAL A 237 16.76 4.67 10.00
C VAL A 237 17.09 3.53 10.96
N LEU A 238 16.93 2.28 10.51
CA LEU A 238 17.24 1.08 11.31
C LEU A 238 18.75 0.93 11.56
N GLU A 239 19.60 1.19 10.56
CA GLU A 239 21.07 1.20 10.68
C GLU A 239 21.53 2.23 11.72
N ARG A 240 21.02 3.46 11.63
CA ARG A 240 21.37 4.54 12.57
C ARG A 240 20.97 4.18 14.01
N HIS A 241 19.86 3.46 14.19
CA HIS A 241 19.35 3.13 15.52
C HIS A 241 19.99 1.87 16.11
N PHE A 242 20.03 0.78 15.33
CA PHE A 242 20.42 -0.55 15.79
C PHE A 242 21.88 -0.90 15.50
N GLY A 243 22.55 -0.23 14.56
CA GLY A 243 23.97 -0.44 14.28
C GLY A 243 24.34 -1.87 13.90
N ALA A 244 25.36 -2.42 14.56
CA ALA A 244 25.97 -3.72 14.23
C ALA A 244 24.98 -4.91 14.21
N PRO A 245 24.03 -5.06 15.16
CA PRO A 245 22.96 -6.05 15.06
C PRO A 245 22.18 -6.02 13.74
N PHE A 246 21.86 -4.83 13.23
CA PHE A 246 21.14 -4.67 11.97
C PHE A 246 21.98 -5.10 10.78
N GLU A 247 23.26 -4.70 10.76
CA GLU A 247 24.22 -5.11 9.74
C GLU A 247 24.44 -6.63 9.70
N GLN A 248 24.49 -7.29 10.86
CA GLN A 248 24.60 -8.75 10.90
C GLN A 248 23.35 -9.44 10.32
N TRP A 249 22.16 -8.88 10.57
CA TRP A 249 20.93 -9.40 9.99
C TRP A 249 20.82 -9.13 8.48
N LYS A 250 21.29 -7.98 7.98
CA LYS A 250 21.33 -7.68 6.54
C LYS A 250 22.15 -8.69 5.75
N ARG A 251 23.31 -9.12 6.30
CA ARG A 251 24.20 -10.08 5.62
C ARG A 251 23.57 -11.45 5.34
N ARG A 252 22.57 -11.84 6.11
CA ARG A 252 21.88 -13.15 6.01
C ARG A 252 20.51 -13.08 5.34
N THR A 253 20.12 -11.92 4.83
CA THR A 253 18.77 -11.67 4.30
C THR A 253 18.83 -11.04 2.92
N TRP A 254 17.93 -11.48 2.06
CA TRP A 254 17.84 -11.03 0.68
C TRP A 254 17.28 -9.61 0.58
N TRP A 255 17.92 -8.82 -0.27
CA TRP A 255 17.43 -7.53 -0.76
C TRP A 255 17.03 -7.73 -2.23
N PHE A 256 15.77 -7.51 -2.57
CA PHE A 256 15.36 -7.52 -3.97
C PHE A 256 15.91 -6.28 -4.68
N PRO A 257 16.47 -6.43 -5.90
CA PRO A 257 16.99 -5.31 -6.67
C PRO A 257 15.89 -4.32 -7.10
#